data_AF-C1EG28-F1
#
_entry.id   AF-C1EG28-F1
#
_cell.length_a   1.000
_cell.length_b   1.000
_cell.length_c   1.000
_cell.angle_alpha   90.00
_cell.angle_beta   90.00
_cell.angle_gamma   90.00
#
_symmetry.space_group_name_H-M   'P 1'
#
loop_
_entity.id
_entity.type
_entity.pdbx_description
1 polymer ?
#
loop_
_entity_poly.entity_id
_entity_poly.type
_entity_poly.pdbx_seq_one_letter_code
_entity_poly.pdbx_strand_id
1 'polypeptide(L)'
;MSKSEPTDSFLALIRAAEEGEVDETLAEVLAKLEVSEGDEGEGKSGDSPEEKRPRGLGPEGRVQAVAVGVELSSVLYSYDATKARVCHAPDSPSGAGTAKALVAQLEDESLGSQKLVAVQESLADLSGDPASLKKFISDARPALGGALVLVSEDSEMLQALAAELGLEELEISFEHATGVLLAYPTEGEDCDAWTLIRRLSHE
;
A
#
# COMPACT_ATOMS: atom_id res chain seq x y z
N MET A 1 18.34 -27.47 -5.86
CA MET A 1 17.70 -27.07 -7.13
C MET A 1 18.22 -25.68 -7.45
N SER A 2 18.86 -25.48 -8.60
CA SER A 2 19.32 -24.14 -9.01
C SER A 2 18.07 -23.28 -9.20
N LYS A 3 17.98 -22.16 -8.48
CA LYS A 3 16.90 -21.21 -8.69
C LYS A 3 17.01 -20.64 -10.09
N SER A 4 15.88 -20.60 -10.80
CA SER A 4 15.74 -19.81 -12.01
C SER A 4 16.04 -18.36 -11.64
N GLU A 5 16.79 -17.64 -12.47
CA GLU A 5 16.96 -16.20 -12.26
C GLU A 5 15.60 -15.51 -12.47
N PRO A 6 15.23 -14.52 -11.64
CA PRO A 6 13.96 -13.83 -11.83
C PRO A 6 13.95 -13.14 -13.18
N THR A 7 12.91 -13.39 -13.96
CA THR A 7 12.79 -12.94 -15.36
C THR A 7 12.10 -11.61 -15.51
N ASP A 8 11.31 -11.21 -14.50
CA ASP A 8 10.37 -10.11 -14.61
C ASP A 8 10.52 -9.09 -13.47
N SER A 9 10.05 -7.88 -13.73
CA SER A 9 9.90 -6.79 -12.75
C SER A 9 8.43 -6.43 -12.66
N PHE A 10 7.94 -6.08 -11.47
CA PHE A 10 6.51 -5.97 -11.21
C PHE A 10 6.06 -4.57 -10.77
N LEU A 11 4.82 -4.22 -11.11
CA LEU A 11 4.10 -3.06 -10.61
C LEU A 11 2.82 -3.53 -9.93
N ALA A 12 2.59 -3.11 -8.68
CA ALA A 12 1.30 -3.26 -8.02
C ALA A 12 0.63 -1.90 -7.85
N LEU A 13 -0.64 -1.81 -8.23
CA LEU A 13 -1.50 -0.66 -7.98
C LEU A 13 -2.54 -1.10 -6.94
N ILE A 14 -2.55 -0.48 -5.76
CA ILE A 14 -3.38 -0.92 -4.63
C ILE A 14 -4.15 0.28 -4.08
N ARG A 15 -5.46 0.10 -3.90
CA ARG A 15 -6.29 1.01 -3.15
C ARG A 15 -6.04 0.83 -1.67
N ALA A 16 -5.76 1.92 -0.97
CA ALA A 16 -5.58 1.91 0.48
C ALA A 16 -6.80 1.28 1.17
N ALA A 17 -6.56 0.55 2.27
CA ALA A 17 -7.61 -0.04 3.06
C ALA A 17 -8.48 1.03 3.75
N GLU A 18 -9.62 0.59 4.28
CA GLU A 18 -10.61 1.51 4.86
C GLU A 18 -10.02 2.37 6.00
N GLU A 19 -10.28 3.67 5.92
CA GLU A 19 -9.95 4.61 6.99
C GLU A 19 -10.97 4.49 8.12
N GLY A 20 -10.49 4.37 9.35
CA GLY A 20 -11.32 4.30 10.53
C GLY A 20 -10.67 4.99 11.72
N GLU A 21 -11.37 4.96 12.85
CA GLU A 21 -10.79 5.39 14.11
C GLU A 21 -9.65 4.45 14.49
N VAL A 22 -8.48 5.04 14.75
CA VAL A 22 -7.31 4.27 15.16
C VAL A 22 -7.47 3.89 16.63
N ASP A 23 -7.26 2.61 16.95
CA ASP A 23 -7.22 2.16 18.35
C ASP A 23 -6.20 3.00 19.13
N GLU A 24 -6.62 3.54 20.28
CA GLU A 24 -5.74 4.27 21.18
C GLU A 24 -4.60 3.35 21.62
N THR A 25 -3.38 3.82 21.43
CA THR A 25 -2.19 3.12 21.92
C THR A 25 -2.13 3.21 23.44
N LEU A 26 -1.52 2.20 24.09
CA LEU A 26 -1.31 2.23 25.54
C LEU A 26 -0.57 3.52 25.98
N ALA A 27 0.30 4.06 25.12
CA ALA A 27 1.00 5.31 25.37
C ALA A 27 0.07 6.52 25.37
N GLU A 28 -0.92 6.59 24.46
CA GLU A 28 -1.94 7.65 24.43
C GLU A 28 -2.88 7.55 25.65
N VAL A 29 -3.23 6.34 26.07
CA VAL A 29 -4.03 6.12 27.29
C VAL A 29 -3.25 6.56 28.53
N LEU A 30 -1.96 6.24 28.61
CA LEU A 30 -1.09 6.65 29.72
C LEU A 30 -0.87 8.17 29.76
N ALA A 31 -0.69 8.82 28.60
CA ALA A 31 -0.57 10.28 28.53
C ALA A 31 -1.84 10.99 29.02
N LYS A 32 -3.03 10.45 28.72
CA LYS A 32 -4.30 10.98 29.25
C LYS A 32 -4.47 10.78 30.75
N LEU A 33 -3.93 9.67 31.29
CA LEU A 33 -3.94 9.39 32.72
C LEU A 33 -2.99 10.33 33.48
N GLU A 34 -1.79 10.62 32.95
CA GLU A 34 -0.82 11.54 33.59
C GLU A 34 -1.30 12.99 33.62
N VAL A 35 -2.13 13.42 32.66
CA VAL A 35 -2.72 14.78 32.64
C VAL A 35 -3.88 14.92 33.65
N SER A 36 -4.46 13.82 34.11
CA SER A 36 -5.64 13.82 34.99
C SER A 36 -5.33 13.84 36.49
N GLU A 37 -4.06 13.73 36.91
CA GLU A 37 -3.68 13.63 38.32
C GLU A 37 -3.28 14.96 38.98
N GLY A 38 -3.75 16.11 38.46
CA GLY A 38 -3.35 17.40 39.00
C GLY A 38 -4.31 18.57 38.77
N ASP A 39 -5.59 18.46 39.12
CA ASP A 39 -6.39 19.66 39.46
C ASP A 39 -7.66 19.32 40.27
N GLU A 40 -7.64 19.59 41.58
CA GLU A 40 -8.87 19.75 42.38
C GLU A 40 -9.31 21.22 42.26
N GLY A 41 -10.10 21.52 41.23
CA GLY A 41 -10.64 22.86 40.96
C GLY A 41 -12.10 22.82 40.51
N GLU A 42 -12.99 23.43 41.29
CA GLU A 42 -14.41 23.62 41.01
C GLU A 42 -14.69 24.25 39.63
N GLY A 43 -15.65 23.69 38.90
CA GLY A 43 -16.64 24.47 38.16
C GLY A 43 -16.29 24.95 36.75
N LYS A 44 -16.68 24.15 35.75
CA LYS A 44 -17.60 24.49 34.65
C LYS A 44 -17.65 23.30 33.71
N SER A 45 -18.85 22.88 33.32
CA SER A 45 -19.07 21.90 32.25
C SER A 45 -18.39 22.41 30.97
N GLY A 46 -17.17 21.91 30.75
CA GLY A 46 -16.38 22.17 29.57
C GLY A 46 -16.99 21.41 28.42
N ASP A 47 -17.55 22.15 27.47
CA ASP A 47 -17.66 21.71 26.09
C ASP A 47 -16.22 21.49 25.61
N SER A 48 -15.71 20.27 25.82
CA SER A 48 -14.40 19.88 25.33
C SER A 48 -14.55 19.80 23.82
N PRO A 49 -13.75 20.53 23.03
CA PRO A 49 -13.76 20.34 21.59
C PRO A 49 -13.47 18.86 21.35
N GLU A 50 -14.34 18.16 20.62
CA GLU A 50 -14.05 16.80 20.16
C GLU A 50 -12.68 16.83 19.50
N GLU A 51 -11.66 16.39 20.23
CA GLU A 51 -10.32 16.20 19.69
C GLU A 51 -10.50 15.18 18.57
N LYS A 52 -10.44 15.66 17.32
CA LYS A 52 -10.58 14.81 16.15
C LYS A 52 -9.56 13.69 16.29
N ARG A 53 -10.06 12.49 16.63
CA ARG A 53 -9.23 11.31 16.82
C ARG A 53 -8.30 11.15 15.61
N PRO A 54 -7.03 10.77 15.81
CA PRO A 54 -6.12 10.54 14.71
C PRO A 54 -6.77 9.52 13.77
N ARG A 55 -6.91 9.91 12.50
CA ARG A 55 -7.47 9.04 11.48
C ARG A 55 -6.37 8.22 10.83
N GLY A 56 -6.68 6.98 10.47
CA GLY A 56 -5.74 6.02 9.90
C GLY A 56 -6.43 4.69 9.66
N LEU A 57 -5.69 3.59 9.65
CA LEU A 57 -6.33 2.28 9.57
C LEU A 57 -6.99 1.91 10.89
N GLY A 58 -8.32 1.87 10.88
CA GLY A 58 -9.12 1.25 11.93
C GLY A 58 -8.99 -0.28 11.92
N PRO A 59 -9.64 -1.00 12.85
CA PRO A 59 -9.50 -2.46 12.98
C PRO A 59 -9.79 -3.22 11.68
N GLU A 60 -10.85 -2.86 10.97
CA GLU A 60 -11.23 -3.48 9.70
C GLU A 60 -10.19 -3.19 8.60
N GLY A 61 -9.83 -1.92 8.42
CA GLY A 61 -8.80 -1.52 7.45
C GLY A 61 -7.44 -2.19 7.69
N ARG A 62 -7.09 -2.51 8.95
CA ARG A 62 -5.89 -3.28 9.27
C ARG A 62 -5.98 -4.72 8.78
N VAL A 63 -7.11 -5.39 9.01
CA VAL A 63 -7.33 -6.77 8.55
C VAL A 63 -7.28 -6.83 7.03
N GLN A 64 -7.97 -5.90 6.37
CA GLN A 64 -7.94 -5.71 4.92
C GLN A 64 -6.51 -5.52 4.38
N ALA A 65 -5.74 -4.60 4.97
CA ALA A 65 -4.36 -4.32 4.55
C ALA A 65 -3.41 -5.51 4.75
N VAL A 66 -3.61 -6.29 5.83
CA VAL A 66 -2.85 -7.52 6.07
C VAL A 66 -3.21 -8.59 5.03
N ALA A 67 -4.49 -8.81 4.77
CA ALA A 67 -4.96 -9.83 3.82
C ALA A 67 -4.40 -9.59 2.41
N VAL A 68 -4.52 -8.37 1.89
CA VAL A 68 -3.95 -8.02 0.58
C VAL A 68 -2.42 -8.10 0.58
N GLY A 69 -1.76 -7.84 1.71
CA GLY A 69 -0.32 -8.00 1.87
C GLY A 69 0.13 -9.46 1.82
N VAL A 70 -0.63 -10.36 2.44
CA VAL A 70 -0.38 -11.81 2.37
C VAL A 70 -0.53 -12.31 0.94
N GLU A 71 -1.60 -11.89 0.24
CA GLU A 71 -1.79 -12.28 -1.17
C GLU A 71 -0.65 -11.76 -2.05
N LEU A 72 -0.32 -10.46 -1.95
CA LEU A 72 0.77 -9.86 -2.71
C LEU A 72 2.10 -10.59 -2.46
N SER A 73 2.42 -10.89 -1.20
CA SER A 73 3.63 -11.62 -0.81
C SER A 73 3.67 -13.02 -1.43
N SER A 74 2.56 -13.77 -1.36
CA SER A 74 2.46 -15.11 -1.93
C SER A 74 2.66 -15.10 -3.45
N VAL A 75 2.10 -14.12 -4.15
CA VAL A 75 2.22 -14.04 -5.61
C VAL A 75 3.65 -13.66 -5.98
N LEU A 76 4.21 -12.60 -5.41
CA LEU A 76 5.58 -12.16 -5.68
C LEU A 76 6.61 -13.25 -5.38
N TYR A 77 6.40 -14.03 -4.32
CA TYR A 77 7.23 -15.19 -4.00
C TYR A 77 7.20 -16.26 -5.12
N SER A 78 6.04 -16.52 -5.72
CA SER A 78 5.91 -17.49 -6.82
C SER A 78 6.66 -17.08 -8.09
N TYR A 79 7.03 -15.79 -8.20
CA TYR A 79 7.82 -15.22 -9.29
C TYR A 79 9.28 -14.92 -8.89
N ASP A 80 9.76 -15.49 -7.77
CA ASP A 80 11.13 -15.30 -7.27
C ASP A 80 11.51 -13.82 -7.02
N ALA A 81 10.53 -12.97 -6.70
CA ALA A 81 10.80 -11.58 -6.33
C ALA A 81 11.54 -11.51 -5.00
N THR A 82 12.46 -10.56 -4.87
CA THR A 82 13.36 -10.42 -3.70
C THR A 82 13.33 -9.03 -3.09
N LYS A 83 12.83 -8.02 -3.81
CA LYS A 83 12.80 -6.62 -3.36
C LYS A 83 11.47 -5.97 -3.69
N ALA A 84 11.01 -5.10 -2.81
CA ALA A 84 9.84 -4.27 -3.05
C ALA A 84 10.07 -2.84 -2.56
N ARG A 85 9.60 -1.86 -3.32
CA ARG A 85 9.42 -0.48 -2.85
C ARG A 85 7.93 -0.21 -2.76
N VAL A 86 7.47 0.21 -1.58
CA VAL A 86 6.06 0.46 -1.30
C VAL A 86 5.88 1.95 -1.08
N CYS A 87 5.23 2.61 -2.03
CA CYS A 87 5.09 4.05 -2.09
C CYS A 87 3.66 4.48 -1.74
N HIS A 88 3.53 5.55 -0.97
CA HIS A 88 2.24 6.18 -0.65
C HIS A 88 2.33 7.71 -0.65
N ALA A 89 1.19 8.39 -0.77
CA ALA A 89 1.15 9.85 -0.63
C ALA A 89 1.48 10.28 0.82
N PRO A 90 2.22 11.38 1.04
CA PRO A 90 2.60 11.86 2.38
C PRO A 90 1.39 12.23 3.25
N ASP A 91 0.34 12.77 2.61
CA ASP A 91 -0.84 13.28 3.29
C ASP A 91 -1.99 12.25 3.39
N SER A 92 -1.70 10.97 3.18
CA SER A 92 -2.69 9.87 3.26
C SER A 92 -2.39 8.94 4.44
N PRO A 93 -3.06 9.09 5.60
CA PRO A 93 -2.89 8.20 6.75
C PRO A 93 -3.30 6.76 6.47
N SER A 94 -4.36 6.55 5.70
CA SER A 94 -4.82 5.22 5.26
C SER A 94 -3.80 4.57 4.32
N GLY A 95 -3.25 5.32 3.37
CA GLY A 95 -2.19 4.88 2.47
C GLY A 95 -0.91 4.53 3.22
N ALA A 96 -0.48 5.37 4.16
CA ALA A 96 0.70 5.12 5.01
C ALA A 96 0.53 3.87 5.87
N GLY A 97 -0.65 3.68 6.47
CA GLY A 97 -0.97 2.49 7.25
C GLY A 97 -1.01 1.22 6.40
N THR A 98 -1.60 1.29 5.20
CA THR A 98 -1.68 0.16 4.27
C THR A 98 -0.28 -0.22 3.78
N ALA A 99 0.53 0.76 3.36
CA ALA A 99 1.91 0.55 2.95
C ALA A 99 2.75 -0.12 4.05
N LYS A 100 2.58 0.31 5.31
CA LYS A 100 3.24 -0.30 6.46
C LYS A 100 2.84 -1.77 6.65
N ALA A 101 1.55 -2.09 6.51
CA ALA A 101 1.06 -3.46 6.60
C ALA A 101 1.64 -4.33 5.47
N LEU A 102 1.65 -3.83 4.23
CA LEU A 102 2.25 -4.51 3.07
C LEU A 102 3.73 -4.83 3.31
N VAL A 103 4.53 -3.85 3.76
CA VAL A 103 5.95 -4.06 4.07
C VAL A 103 6.11 -5.16 5.13
N ALA A 104 5.32 -5.13 6.19
CA ALA A 104 5.39 -6.16 7.23
C ALA A 104 5.11 -7.57 6.69
N GLN A 105 4.13 -7.74 5.78
CA GLN A 105 3.80 -9.03 5.18
C GLN A 105 4.83 -9.48 4.14
N LEU A 106 5.43 -8.56 3.39
CA LEU A 106 6.50 -8.87 2.42
C LEU A 106 7.79 -9.31 3.14
N GLU A 107 8.04 -8.79 4.34
CA GLU A 107 9.19 -9.15 5.17
C GLU A 107 8.95 -10.36 6.09
N ASP A 108 7.74 -10.91 6.13
CA ASP A 108 7.37 -12.01 7.02
C ASP A 108 7.91 -13.36 6.50
N GLU A 109 8.92 -13.89 7.21
CA GLU A 109 9.55 -15.18 6.92
C GLU A 109 8.63 -16.39 7.16
N SER A 110 7.51 -16.21 7.85
CA SER A 110 6.55 -17.30 8.09
C SER A 110 5.65 -17.59 6.88
N LEU A 111 5.53 -16.62 5.95
CA LEU A 111 4.70 -16.74 4.74
C LEU A 111 5.42 -17.40 3.57
N GLY A 112 6.74 -17.60 3.66
CA GLY A 112 7.55 -18.22 2.60
C GLY A 112 8.98 -18.52 3.02
N SER A 113 9.68 -19.38 2.27
CA SER A 113 11.07 -19.76 2.61
C SER A 113 12.10 -18.65 2.33
N GLN A 114 11.67 -17.47 1.87
CA GLN A 114 12.53 -16.38 1.45
C GLN A 114 11.92 -15.02 1.78
N LYS A 115 12.64 -14.23 2.56
CA LYS A 115 12.30 -12.85 2.91
C LYS A 115 12.44 -11.93 1.71
N LEU A 116 11.44 -11.10 1.41
CA LEU A 116 11.61 -9.96 0.51
C LEU A 116 12.16 -8.78 1.32
N VAL A 117 13.06 -8.00 0.72
CA VAL A 117 13.50 -6.73 1.30
C VAL A 117 12.54 -5.65 0.82
N ALA A 118 11.69 -5.16 1.71
CA ALA A 118 10.69 -4.15 1.39
C ALA A 118 10.99 -2.81 2.07
N VAL A 119 10.88 -1.72 1.32
CA VAL A 119 11.10 -0.37 1.84
C VAL A 119 9.83 0.45 1.63
N GLN A 120 9.37 1.11 2.69
CA GLN A 120 8.28 2.09 2.61
C GLN A 120 8.85 3.46 2.24
N GLU A 121 8.26 4.12 1.24
CA GLU A 121 8.61 5.45 0.78
C GLU A 121 7.37 6.34 0.71
N SER A 122 7.52 7.61 1.07
CA SER A 122 6.48 8.60 0.85
C SER A 122 6.82 9.42 -0.39
N LEU A 123 5.89 9.51 -1.34
CA LEU A 123 6.07 10.27 -2.59
C LEU A 123 5.03 11.38 -2.66
N ALA A 124 5.49 12.63 -2.61
CA ALA A 124 4.62 13.79 -2.75
C ALA A 124 3.87 13.82 -4.10
N ASP A 125 4.50 13.29 -5.16
CA ASP A 125 3.93 13.29 -6.51
C ASP A 125 2.91 12.18 -6.76
N LEU A 126 2.57 11.34 -5.75
CA LEU A 126 1.54 10.30 -5.90
C LEU A 126 0.12 10.87 -6.08
N SER A 127 -0.07 12.16 -5.81
CA SER A 127 -1.29 12.91 -6.13
C SER A 127 -1.22 13.64 -7.49
N GLY A 128 -0.19 13.36 -8.30
CA GLY A 128 -0.03 13.92 -9.64
C GLY A 128 -1.00 13.34 -10.66
N ASP A 129 -1.00 13.91 -11.87
CA ASP A 129 -1.82 13.39 -12.96
C ASP A 129 -1.36 11.98 -13.42
N PRO A 130 -2.26 11.16 -13.98
CA PRO A 130 -1.96 9.78 -14.41
C PRO A 130 -0.80 9.65 -15.41
N ALA A 131 -0.60 10.62 -16.31
CA ALA A 131 0.47 10.58 -17.30
C ALA A 131 1.84 10.82 -16.65
N SER A 132 1.92 11.77 -15.72
CA SER A 132 3.11 12.00 -14.89
C SER A 132 3.44 10.76 -14.05
N LEU A 133 2.43 10.09 -13.49
CA LEU A 133 2.60 8.86 -12.72
C LEU A 133 3.06 7.68 -13.59
N LYS A 134 2.51 7.50 -14.78
CA LYS A 134 2.99 6.51 -15.75
C LYS A 134 4.47 6.74 -16.08
N LYS A 135 4.88 7.99 -16.31
CA LYS A 135 6.28 8.32 -16.54
C LYS A 135 7.15 7.98 -15.33
N PHE A 136 6.72 8.35 -14.13
CA PHE A 136 7.42 7.98 -12.89
C PHE A 136 7.57 6.46 -12.76
N ILE A 137 6.51 5.68 -13.01
CA ILE A 137 6.54 4.22 -12.97
C ILE A 137 7.57 3.65 -13.92
N SER A 138 7.66 4.19 -15.14
CA SER A 138 8.65 3.77 -16.13
C SER A 138 10.08 4.13 -15.68
N ASP A 139 10.30 5.35 -15.22
CA ASP A 139 11.62 5.83 -14.74
C ASP A 139 12.05 5.09 -13.45
N ALA A 140 11.08 4.70 -12.63
CA ALA A 140 11.27 3.96 -11.39
C ALA A 140 11.14 2.45 -11.58
N ARG A 141 11.27 1.91 -12.80
CA ARG A 141 11.25 0.45 -13.01
C ARG A 141 12.28 -0.25 -12.12
N PRO A 142 11.86 -1.24 -11.29
CA PRO A 142 12.81 -1.98 -10.48
C PRO A 142 13.62 -2.95 -11.35
N ALA A 143 14.79 -3.37 -10.87
CA ALA A 143 15.54 -4.47 -11.48
C ALA A 143 14.71 -5.77 -11.49
N LEU A 144 15.10 -6.73 -12.34
CA LEU A 144 14.45 -8.04 -12.39
C LEU A 144 14.41 -8.70 -11.01
N GLY A 145 13.26 -9.29 -10.67
CA GLY A 145 12.95 -9.79 -9.33
C GLY A 145 12.61 -8.70 -8.33
N GLY A 146 12.32 -7.48 -8.78
CA GLY A 146 11.87 -6.36 -7.95
C GLY A 146 10.43 -5.95 -8.24
N ALA A 147 9.78 -5.36 -7.24
CA ALA A 147 8.43 -4.82 -7.33
C ALA A 147 8.39 -3.33 -6.93
N LEU A 148 7.60 -2.55 -7.66
CA LEU A 148 7.14 -1.22 -7.25
C LEU A 148 5.67 -1.36 -6.86
N VAL A 149 5.30 -0.92 -5.66
CA VAL A 149 3.93 -0.99 -5.14
C VAL A 149 3.46 0.43 -4.87
N LEU A 150 2.43 0.88 -5.57
CA LEU A 150 1.80 2.18 -5.37
C LEU A 150 0.51 2.00 -4.58
N VAL A 151 0.43 2.68 -3.44
CA VAL A 151 -0.75 2.69 -2.58
C VAL A 151 -1.38 4.07 -2.63
N SER A 152 -2.65 4.14 -3.06
CA SER A 152 -3.41 5.39 -3.15
C SER A 152 -4.79 5.25 -2.51
N GLU A 153 -5.30 6.33 -1.94
CA GLU A 153 -6.71 6.43 -1.53
C GLU A 153 -7.65 6.93 -2.64
N ASP A 154 -7.10 7.40 -3.75
CA ASP A 154 -7.88 7.88 -4.88
C ASP A 154 -8.10 6.75 -5.89
N SER A 155 -9.31 6.17 -5.87
CA SER A 155 -9.71 5.12 -6.81
C SER A 155 -9.85 5.62 -8.24
N GLU A 156 -10.25 6.89 -8.44
CA GLU A 156 -10.39 7.48 -9.77
C GLU A 156 -9.02 7.67 -10.41
N MET A 157 -8.04 8.16 -9.64
CA MET A 157 -6.65 8.25 -10.09
C MET A 157 -6.08 6.88 -10.43
N LEU A 158 -6.28 5.85 -9.60
CA LEU A 158 -5.83 4.48 -9.89
C LEU A 158 -6.45 3.92 -11.16
N GLN A 159 -7.73 4.20 -11.39
CA GLN A 159 -8.46 3.75 -12.58
C GLN A 159 -7.99 4.48 -13.84
N ALA A 160 -7.76 5.79 -13.75
CA ALA A 160 -7.19 6.58 -14.84
C ALA A 160 -5.75 6.17 -15.15
N LEU A 161 -4.94 5.87 -14.13
CA LEU A 161 -3.59 5.35 -14.30
C LEU A 161 -3.60 3.96 -14.95
N ALA A 162 -4.52 3.07 -14.54
CA ALA A 162 -4.67 1.76 -15.18
C ALA A 162 -5.01 1.91 -16.67
N ALA A 163 -5.88 2.85 -17.05
CA ALA A 163 -6.17 3.16 -18.45
C ALA A 163 -4.94 3.71 -19.19
N GLU A 164 -4.15 4.60 -18.57
CA GLU A 164 -2.88 5.05 -19.15
C GLU A 164 -1.89 3.90 -19.39
N LEU A 165 -1.95 2.83 -18.60
CA LEU A 165 -1.15 1.62 -18.77
C LEU A 165 -1.73 0.62 -19.79
N GLY A 166 -2.86 0.94 -20.44
CA GLY A 166 -3.49 0.10 -21.45
C GLY A 166 -4.38 -1.01 -20.87
N LEU A 167 -4.92 -0.81 -19.66
CA LEU A 167 -5.74 -1.80 -18.93
C LEU A 167 -7.24 -1.47 -18.97
N GLU A 168 -7.69 -0.56 -19.83
CA GLU A 168 -9.07 -0.08 -19.91
C GLU A 168 -10.10 -1.20 -20.21
N GLU A 169 -9.69 -2.27 -20.87
CA GLU A 169 -10.55 -3.42 -21.18
C GLU A 169 -10.75 -4.38 -19.99
N LEU A 170 -9.98 -4.24 -18.90
CA LEU A 170 -9.91 -5.22 -17.81
C LEU A 170 -10.92 -4.99 -16.68
N GLU A 171 -11.88 -4.07 -16.83
CA GLU A 171 -12.95 -3.76 -15.84
C GLU A 171 -12.43 -3.81 -14.38
N ILE A 172 -11.35 -3.09 -14.10
CA ILE A 172 -10.69 -3.10 -12.78
C ILE A 172 -11.49 -2.17 -11.84
N SER A 173 -11.96 -2.74 -10.71
CA SER A 173 -12.54 -1.99 -9.60
C SER A 173 -11.54 -1.88 -8.45
N PHE A 174 -11.25 -0.65 -8.02
CA PHE A 174 -10.37 -0.32 -6.90
C PHE A 174 -11.19 -0.03 -5.65
N GLU A 175 -11.72 -1.10 -5.03
CA GLU A 175 -12.35 -1.07 -3.71
C GLU A 175 -11.28 -1.07 -2.61
N HIS A 176 -11.67 -0.84 -1.35
CA HIS A 176 -10.72 -0.79 -0.24
C HIS A 176 -9.89 -2.09 -0.16
N ALA A 177 -8.57 -1.93 -0.07
CA ALA A 177 -7.61 -3.04 -0.07
C ALA A 177 -7.74 -4.01 -1.24
N THR A 178 -8.14 -3.53 -2.41
CA THR A 178 -8.01 -4.28 -3.67
C THR A 178 -6.98 -3.64 -4.58
N GLY A 179 -6.56 -4.38 -5.61
CA GLY A 179 -5.58 -3.87 -6.54
C GLY A 179 -5.30 -4.79 -7.71
N VAL A 180 -4.24 -4.48 -8.43
CA VAL A 180 -3.71 -5.31 -9.52
C VAL A 180 -2.20 -5.42 -9.42
N LEU A 181 -1.69 -6.58 -9.78
CA LEU A 181 -0.28 -6.86 -9.99
C LEU A 181 -0.03 -7.06 -11.48
N LEU A 182 0.96 -6.34 -12.00
CA LEU A 182 1.32 -6.28 -13.41
C LEU A 182 2.81 -6.62 -13.56
N ALA A 183 3.17 -7.25 -14.68
CA ALA A 183 4.56 -7.31 -15.13
C ALA A 183 4.85 -6.11 -16.04
N TYR A 184 6.03 -5.51 -15.85
CA TYR A 184 6.53 -4.46 -16.74
C TYR A 184 6.76 -5.02 -18.15
N PRO A 185 6.59 -4.20 -19.20
CA PRO A 185 6.89 -4.61 -20.57
C PRO A 185 8.34 -5.11 -20.74
N THR A 186 8.53 -6.17 -21.52
CA THR A 186 9.87 -6.69 -21.85
C THR A 186 10.63 -5.69 -22.71
N GLU A 187 11.87 -5.35 -22.33
CA GLU A 187 12.70 -4.49 -23.18
C GLU A 187 13.05 -5.21 -24.50
N GLY A 188 12.78 -4.56 -25.63
CA GLY A 188 13.18 -5.04 -26.95
C GLY A 188 12.13 -5.86 -27.70
N GLU A 189 10.96 -6.10 -27.12
CA GLU A 189 9.76 -6.46 -27.88
C GLU A 189 9.04 -5.17 -28.29
N ASP A 190 8.50 -5.11 -29.52
CA ASP A 190 7.80 -3.93 -30.07
C ASP A 190 6.48 -3.58 -29.34
N CYS A 191 6.25 -4.14 -28.16
CA CYS A 191 5.02 -4.10 -27.41
C CYS A 191 5.31 -3.52 -26.02
N ASP A 192 5.03 -2.23 -25.81
CA ASP A 192 4.96 -1.58 -24.48
C ASP A 192 3.75 -2.09 -23.65
N ALA A 193 3.38 -3.36 -23.81
CA ALA A 193 2.17 -3.94 -23.27
C ALA A 193 2.40 -4.44 -21.83
N TRP A 194 1.65 -3.86 -20.90
CA TRP A 194 1.59 -4.34 -19.52
C TRP A 194 0.82 -5.65 -19.46
N THR A 195 1.36 -6.62 -18.73
CA THR A 195 0.70 -7.93 -18.56
C THR A 195 0.09 -8.02 -17.18
N LEU A 196 -1.24 -8.23 -17.11
CA LEU A 196 -1.92 -8.52 -15.85
C LEU A 196 -1.48 -9.89 -15.32
N ILE A 197 -0.85 -9.88 -14.14
CA ILE A 197 -0.47 -11.11 -13.43
C ILE A 197 -1.63 -11.57 -12.55
N ARG A 198 -2.20 -10.64 -11.76
CA ARG A 198 -3.24 -10.97 -10.79
C ARG A 198 -4.07 -9.76 -10.40
N ARG A 199 -5.36 -9.97 -10.13
CA ARG A 199 -6.18 -9.05 -9.33
C ARG A 199 -5.97 -9.40 -7.86
N LEU A 200 -5.69 -8.40 -7.04
CA LEU A 200 -5.45 -8.53 -5.60
C LEU A 200 -6.72 -8.17 -4.85
N SER A 201 -7.07 -8.96 -3.84
CA SER A 201 -8.24 -8.76 -2.98
C SER A 201 -7.93 -9.19 -1.55
N HIS A 202 -8.74 -8.71 -0.61
CA HIS A 202 -8.73 -9.16 0.78
C HIS A 202 -9.76 -10.29 1.04
N GLU A 203 -10.53 -10.69 0.02
CA GLU A 203 -11.55 -11.77 0.06
C GLU A 203 -11.03 -13.15 -0.33
#